data_AF-A0A6P3QLW2-F1
#
_entry.id   AF-A0A6P3QLW2-F1
#
_cell.length_a   1.000
_cell.length_b   1.000
_cell.length_c   1.000
_cell.angle_alpha   90.00
_cell.angle_beta   90.00
_cell.angle_gamma   90.00
#
_symmetry.space_group_name_H-M   'P 1'
#
loop_
_entity.id
_entity.type
_entity.pdbx_description
1 polymer ?
#
loop_
_entity_poly.entity_id
_entity_poly.type
_entity_poly.pdbx_seq_one_letter_code
_entity_poly.pdbx_strand_id
1 'polypeptide(L)'
;MAPKKKANKGAKEPEVKKKKGGKKDPGVAMDMLSAEEMREFYHIQIRDLEDRLARYQRKWDELAVQEKLFRQEFEQLANNKKEIVAFLKRTLNQRVDEITDLNEQLQSLQLAKEMEKDAFEAQLAQVRHEFQETKDQLTTENIILGGKLAALEEFRLQKEELTEKFTSLEDQLRRQESEYKDYVYNLEKKSVLDKDRLKKEIIQRVNLVATEFRKVTTSQMWDTTKRAILENNSMSLQLSKVSQHGMQLLRENEQLKCAQDKLCRQLELLEDAKEIMARHSRGHQKIIVMLTEKCHEQQHSKVEAEQLRLLQSNLEQSLLQLQQDAEALRSQRDQLNVQLERQQAKVQRLQQELTEEQKVRASLETALGQATSFLRSMLQMQPEGEDGDFDVVFQLQRKEMLQQLLAMLSSAMVLSLQLVPCPHKDSQPRGSTKESRSSAQPSEMGSLLQQLSNITPYQLGDLGLVPRRTHIPPNPEDLRLLSRTTRVGAFHTHSSTEVRAPGDPMTARWQPALGVDPSVATQHLGGCGWTSLSLHFPICKMG
;
A
#
# COMPACT_ATOMS: atom_id res chain seq x y z
N MET A 1 27.94 68.59 9.34
CA MET A 1 28.80 69.69 9.84
C MET A 1 29.48 70.40 8.65
N ALA A 2 29.99 71.62 8.83
CA ALA A 2 30.92 72.31 7.91
C ALA A 2 32.34 72.34 8.52
N PRO A 3 33.43 72.61 7.76
CA PRO A 3 33.88 73.97 7.39
C PRO A 3 34.09 74.16 5.85
N LYS A 4 34.21 75.34 5.19
CA LYS A 4 35.12 76.53 5.31
C LYS A 4 36.61 76.18 5.04
N LYS A 5 37.53 76.99 4.48
CA LYS A 5 37.65 78.32 3.80
C LYS A 5 38.98 78.25 2.97
N LYS A 6 39.41 79.07 1.99
CA LYS A 6 39.18 80.44 1.44
C LYS A 6 39.26 80.35 -0.12
N ALA A 7 39.04 81.31 -1.03
CA ALA A 7 38.87 82.77 -1.07
C ALA A 7 40.14 83.69 -1.04
N ASN A 8 40.48 84.35 -2.18
CA ASN A 8 41.22 85.61 -2.25
C ASN A 8 40.80 86.48 -3.48
N LYS A 9 41.16 87.78 -3.53
CA LYS A 9 40.68 88.80 -4.51
C LYS A 9 41.79 89.73 -5.03
N GLY A 10 41.59 90.29 -6.23
CA GLY A 10 42.08 91.62 -6.62
C GLY A 10 43.07 91.67 -7.80
N ALA A 11 43.33 92.83 -8.44
CA ALA A 11 42.56 94.10 -8.47
C ALA A 11 43.12 95.09 -9.54
N LYS A 12 42.29 96.04 -9.99
CA LYS A 12 42.60 97.33 -10.66
C LYS A 12 43.15 97.35 -12.10
N GLU A 13 42.53 98.20 -12.92
CA GLU A 13 43.14 98.89 -14.08
C GLU A 13 44.07 100.05 -13.61
N PRO A 14 44.85 100.70 -14.49
CA PRO A 14 44.29 101.89 -15.17
C PRO A 14 44.78 102.19 -16.62
N GLU A 15 43.86 102.68 -17.43
CA GLU A 15 43.91 103.90 -18.28
C GLU A 15 45.25 104.50 -18.85
N VAL A 16 45.16 105.05 -20.09
CA VAL A 16 45.55 106.45 -20.48
C VAL A 16 46.72 106.81 -21.45
N LYS A 17 46.31 107.27 -22.66
CA LYS A 17 46.79 108.39 -23.54
C LYS A 17 48.26 108.54 -23.99
N LYS A 18 48.49 108.45 -25.33
CA LYS A 18 48.85 109.54 -26.31
C LYS A 18 49.30 108.91 -27.66
N LYS A 19 48.99 109.35 -28.89
CA LYS A 19 48.64 110.64 -29.56
C LYS A 19 49.85 111.48 -30.04
N LYS A 20 50.06 111.59 -31.38
CA LYS A 20 50.20 112.84 -32.20
C LYS A 20 51.28 112.85 -33.33
N GLY A 21 50.85 112.94 -34.60
CA GLY A 21 51.56 113.57 -35.77
C GLY A 21 52.76 112.83 -36.39
N GLY A 22 53.22 113.14 -37.62
CA GLY A 22 52.55 113.83 -38.75
C GLY A 22 53.42 114.80 -39.60
N LYS A 23 53.59 114.51 -40.91
CA LYS A 23 54.20 115.34 -42.00
C LYS A 23 55.70 115.70 -41.79
N LYS A 24 56.55 115.89 -42.83
CA LYS A 24 56.35 116.12 -44.28
C LYS A 24 57.62 115.70 -45.09
N ASP A 25 57.52 115.72 -46.42
CA ASP A 25 58.52 115.72 -47.53
C ASP A 25 60.02 115.88 -47.18
N PRO A 26 60.92 115.24 -47.97
CA PRO A 26 61.47 115.97 -49.12
C PRO A 26 61.45 115.17 -50.44
N GLY A 27 61.76 115.84 -51.55
CA GLY A 27 61.89 115.22 -52.88
C GLY A 27 63.10 115.74 -53.65
N VAL A 28 63.22 115.26 -54.90
CA VAL A 28 64.24 115.63 -55.91
C VAL A 28 65.67 115.18 -55.59
N ALA A 29 65.92 113.92 -55.97
CA ALA A 29 67.02 113.51 -56.84
C ALA A 29 68.23 114.46 -56.92
N MET A 30 69.26 114.14 -56.13
CA MET A 30 70.62 114.11 -56.64
C MET A 30 71.20 112.71 -56.36
N ASP A 31 72.31 112.39 -57.02
CA ASP A 31 73.14 111.21 -56.74
C ASP A 31 72.51 109.84 -57.09
N MET A 32 72.38 109.59 -58.39
CA MET A 32 71.85 108.36 -58.95
C MET A 32 72.70 107.12 -58.60
N LEU A 33 74.01 107.32 -58.39
CA LEU A 33 74.98 106.27 -58.05
C LEU A 33 74.86 105.82 -56.58
N SER A 34 74.77 106.75 -55.61
CA SER A 34 74.44 106.32 -54.24
C SER A 34 73.00 105.82 -54.12
N ALA A 35 72.10 106.17 -55.04
CA ALA A 35 70.79 105.53 -55.15
C ALA A 35 70.87 104.08 -55.69
N GLU A 36 71.86 103.74 -56.52
CA GLU A 36 72.22 102.35 -56.86
C GLU A 36 72.74 101.62 -55.61
N GLU A 37 73.77 102.15 -54.95
CA GLU A 37 74.37 101.54 -53.74
C GLU A 37 73.34 101.38 -52.60
N MET A 38 72.42 102.33 -52.46
CA MET A 38 71.33 102.28 -51.47
C MET A 38 70.24 101.26 -51.88
N ARG A 39 69.93 101.12 -53.18
CA ARG A 39 69.08 100.02 -53.67
C ARG A 39 69.70 98.67 -53.34
N GLU A 40 71.01 98.52 -53.58
CA GLU A 40 71.76 97.28 -53.34
C GLU A 40 71.88 96.96 -51.84
N PHE A 41 72.15 97.96 -50.99
CA PHE A 41 72.09 97.84 -49.54
C PHE A 41 70.71 97.35 -49.07
N TYR A 42 69.61 97.94 -49.57
CA TYR A 42 68.27 97.45 -49.27
C TYR A 42 68.01 96.05 -49.85
N HIS A 43 68.56 95.68 -51.01
CA HIS A 43 68.46 94.32 -51.55
C HIS A 43 69.28 93.29 -50.76
N ILE A 44 70.37 93.70 -50.09
CA ILE A 44 71.10 92.86 -49.12
C ILE A 44 70.30 92.71 -47.83
N GLN A 45 69.70 93.80 -47.31
CA GLN A 45 68.83 93.75 -46.13
C GLN A 45 67.58 92.89 -46.38
N ILE A 46 66.92 93.05 -47.53
CA ILE A 46 65.78 92.21 -47.92
C ILE A 46 66.19 90.74 -47.94
N ARG A 47 67.34 90.39 -48.56
CA ARG A 47 67.82 89.00 -48.59
C ARG A 47 68.14 88.42 -47.20
N ASP A 48 68.79 89.15 -46.29
CA ASP A 48 68.99 88.62 -44.92
C ASP A 48 67.67 88.53 -44.14
N LEU A 49 66.72 89.45 -44.34
CA LEU A 49 65.39 89.37 -43.75
C LEU A 49 64.59 88.18 -44.31
N GLU A 50 64.67 87.90 -45.60
CA GLU A 50 64.09 86.73 -46.27
C GLU A 50 64.75 85.43 -45.78
N ASP A 51 66.07 85.36 -45.72
CA ASP A 51 66.80 84.22 -45.16
C ASP A 51 66.47 84.02 -43.67
N ARG A 52 66.30 85.11 -42.91
CA ARG A 52 65.88 85.07 -41.50
C ARG A 52 64.44 84.58 -41.37
N LEU A 53 63.55 85.02 -42.25
CA LEU A 53 62.17 84.56 -42.30
C LEU A 53 62.09 83.08 -42.70
N ALA A 54 62.86 82.63 -43.68
CA ALA A 54 62.98 81.21 -44.06
C ALA A 54 63.61 80.36 -42.95
N ARG A 55 64.62 80.88 -42.22
CA ARG A 55 65.18 80.25 -41.01
C ARG A 55 64.14 80.15 -39.88
N TYR A 56 63.22 81.09 -39.76
CA TYR A 56 62.11 81.00 -38.81
C TYR A 56 60.97 80.08 -39.27
N GLN A 57 60.62 80.06 -40.57
CA GLN A 57 59.66 79.12 -41.15
C GLN A 57 60.11 77.68 -40.93
N ARG A 58 61.33 77.30 -41.36
CA ARG A 58 61.86 75.94 -41.17
C ARG A 58 61.83 75.50 -39.70
N LYS A 59 62.13 76.40 -38.75
CA LYS A 59 62.04 76.13 -37.30
C LYS A 59 60.60 76.00 -36.80
N TRP A 60 59.67 76.77 -37.37
CA TRP A 60 58.25 76.67 -37.05
C TRP A 60 57.65 75.38 -37.60
N ASP A 61 58.02 74.98 -38.82
CA ASP A 61 57.65 73.70 -39.42
C ASP A 61 58.23 72.51 -38.63
N GLU A 62 59.50 72.58 -38.24
CA GLU A 62 60.16 71.60 -37.36
C GLU A 62 59.43 71.45 -36.02
N LEU A 63 59.14 72.57 -35.33
CA LEU A 63 58.40 72.57 -34.08
C LEU A 63 56.96 72.07 -34.25
N ALA A 64 56.28 72.41 -35.36
CA ALA A 64 54.93 71.94 -35.67
C ALA A 64 54.90 70.46 -36.05
N VAL A 65 55.99 69.87 -36.54
CA VAL A 65 56.15 68.42 -36.70
C VAL A 65 56.42 67.75 -35.35
N GLN A 66 57.32 68.31 -34.53
CA GLN A 66 57.59 67.80 -33.18
C GLN A 66 56.35 67.83 -32.28
N GLU A 67 55.55 68.90 -32.30
CA GLU A 67 54.26 68.99 -31.58
C GLU A 67 53.30 67.88 -32.00
N LYS A 68 53.18 67.63 -33.32
CA LYS A 68 52.32 66.56 -33.85
C LYS A 68 52.81 65.17 -33.44
N LEU A 69 54.13 64.93 -33.44
CA LEU A 69 54.72 63.67 -33.00
C LEU A 69 54.48 63.43 -31.50
N PHE A 70 54.84 64.38 -30.63
CA PHE A 70 54.57 64.26 -29.19
C PHE A 70 53.07 64.10 -28.91
N ARG A 71 52.20 64.81 -29.66
CA ARG A 71 50.75 64.64 -29.53
C ARG A 71 50.29 63.24 -29.90
N GLN A 72 50.81 62.66 -31.00
CA GLN A 72 50.52 61.28 -31.39
C GLN A 72 51.02 60.28 -30.34
N GLU A 73 52.22 60.48 -29.78
CA GLU A 73 52.76 59.67 -28.68
C GLU A 73 51.89 59.76 -27.41
N PHE A 74 51.44 60.96 -27.02
CA PHE A 74 50.52 61.14 -25.89
C PHE A 74 49.14 60.52 -26.14
N GLU A 75 48.60 60.63 -27.36
CA GLU A 75 47.32 60.02 -27.72
C GLU A 75 47.42 58.48 -27.77
N GLN A 76 48.52 57.92 -28.28
CA GLN A 76 48.85 56.49 -28.20
C GLN A 76 49.01 56.02 -26.75
N LEU A 77 49.82 56.69 -25.94
CA LEU A 77 50.03 56.36 -24.52
C LEU A 77 48.72 56.43 -23.72
N ALA A 78 47.86 57.41 -24.02
CA ALA A 78 46.54 57.52 -23.42
C ALA A 78 45.60 56.37 -23.86
N ASN A 79 45.69 55.91 -25.11
CA ASN A 79 44.90 54.76 -25.60
C ASN A 79 45.41 53.44 -25.00
N ASN A 80 46.72 53.18 -25.05
CA ASN A 80 47.35 52.03 -24.40
C ASN A 80 46.98 51.97 -22.91
N LYS A 81 46.97 53.10 -22.20
CA LYS A 81 46.51 53.18 -20.80
C LYS A 81 45.02 52.84 -20.64
N LYS A 82 44.13 53.33 -21.52
CA LYS A 82 42.70 52.96 -21.50
C LYS A 82 42.53 51.46 -21.74
N GLU A 83 43.26 50.89 -22.69
CA GLU A 83 43.19 49.48 -23.07
C GLU A 83 43.69 48.56 -21.95
N ILE A 84 44.86 48.86 -21.36
CA ILE A 84 45.39 48.15 -20.19
C ILE A 84 44.42 48.23 -19.02
N VAL A 85 43.86 49.41 -18.72
CA VAL A 85 42.85 49.56 -17.65
C VAL A 85 41.56 48.80 -17.97
N ALA A 86 41.12 48.77 -19.24
CA ALA A 86 39.94 48.03 -19.65
C ALA A 86 40.15 46.50 -19.66
N PHE A 87 41.36 46.04 -19.98
CA PHE A 87 41.75 44.64 -19.83
C PHE A 87 41.77 44.24 -18.36
N LEU A 88 42.54 44.95 -17.53
CA LEU A 88 42.63 44.68 -16.09
C LEU A 88 41.27 44.74 -15.39
N LYS A 89 40.37 45.66 -15.78
CA LYS A 89 38.99 45.68 -15.27
C LYS A 89 38.17 44.46 -15.71
N ARG A 90 38.25 44.02 -16.97
CA ARG A 90 37.54 42.81 -17.42
C ARG A 90 38.05 41.57 -16.67
N THR A 91 39.37 41.40 -16.58
CA THR A 91 39.98 40.27 -15.87
C THR A 91 39.70 40.31 -14.37
N LEU A 92 39.71 41.48 -13.73
CA LEU A 92 39.33 41.63 -12.33
C LEU A 92 37.86 41.25 -12.10
N ASN A 93 36.95 41.77 -12.92
CA ASN A 93 35.53 41.42 -12.83
C ASN A 93 35.33 39.92 -13.03
N GLN A 94 35.91 39.31 -14.08
CA GLN A 94 35.84 37.86 -14.30
C GLN A 94 36.31 37.05 -13.07
N ARG A 95 37.38 37.46 -12.39
CA ARG A 95 37.81 36.79 -11.15
C ARG A 95 36.89 37.06 -9.96
N VAL A 96 36.21 38.21 -9.90
CA VAL A 96 35.18 38.47 -8.87
C VAL A 96 33.94 37.61 -9.15
N ASP A 97 33.50 37.52 -10.40
CA ASP A 97 32.35 36.72 -10.84
C ASP A 97 32.60 35.22 -10.58
N GLU A 98 33.78 34.69 -10.95
CA GLU A 98 34.24 33.34 -10.59
C GLU A 98 34.26 33.10 -9.07
N ILE A 99 34.66 34.10 -8.28
CA ILE A 99 34.69 34.01 -6.81
C ILE A 99 33.26 34.02 -6.24
N THR A 100 32.31 34.76 -6.81
CA THR A 100 30.90 34.68 -6.38
C THR A 100 30.29 33.33 -6.70
N ASP A 101 30.46 32.83 -7.94
CA ASP A 101 29.93 31.53 -8.37
C ASP A 101 30.45 30.39 -7.48
N LEU A 102 31.75 30.38 -7.16
CA LEU A 102 32.35 29.38 -6.27
C LEU A 102 31.89 29.51 -4.81
N ASN A 103 31.60 30.72 -4.33
CA ASN A 103 31.03 30.92 -2.99
C ASN A 103 29.57 30.47 -2.90
N GLU A 104 28.76 30.71 -3.94
CA GLU A 104 27.36 30.22 -4.00
C GLU A 104 27.30 28.70 -4.10
N GLN A 105 28.19 28.08 -4.90
CA GLN A 105 28.35 26.62 -4.94
C GLN A 105 28.79 26.06 -3.58
N LEU A 106 29.74 26.72 -2.90
CA LEU A 106 30.20 26.31 -1.57
C LEU A 106 29.09 26.44 -0.51
N GLN A 107 28.29 27.50 -0.53
CA GLN A 107 27.17 27.70 0.40
C GLN A 107 26.04 26.69 0.15
N SER A 108 25.67 26.44 -1.09
CA SER A 108 24.64 25.43 -1.44
C SER A 108 25.09 24.01 -1.08
N LEU A 109 26.38 23.68 -1.24
CA LEU A 109 26.95 22.41 -0.78
C LEU A 109 26.98 22.30 0.76
N GLN A 110 27.25 23.39 1.47
CA GLN A 110 27.16 23.44 2.94
C GLN A 110 25.72 23.20 3.43
N LEU A 111 24.74 23.90 2.86
CA LEU A 111 23.32 23.73 3.18
C LEU A 111 22.83 22.31 2.87
N ALA A 112 23.22 21.74 1.72
CA ALA A 112 22.89 20.35 1.38
C ALA A 112 23.46 19.35 2.40
N LYS A 113 24.72 19.52 2.80
CA LYS A 113 25.37 18.70 3.84
C LYS A 113 24.70 18.85 5.21
N GLU A 114 24.26 20.05 5.58
CA GLU A 114 23.53 20.30 6.83
C GLU A 114 22.15 19.64 6.80
N MET A 115 21.42 19.73 5.68
CA MET A 115 20.15 18.99 5.49
C MET A 115 20.32 17.47 5.54
N GLU A 116 21.37 16.92 4.92
CA GLU A 116 21.70 15.49 5.01
C GLU A 116 22.03 15.08 6.45
N LYS A 117 22.88 15.85 7.14
CA LYS A 117 23.23 15.62 8.55
C LYS A 117 21.97 15.58 9.42
N ASP A 118 21.10 16.58 9.30
CA ASP A 118 19.91 16.70 10.12
C ASP A 118 18.88 15.60 9.80
N ALA A 119 18.81 15.15 8.54
CA ALA A 119 18.03 13.96 8.16
C ALA A 119 18.58 12.66 8.79
N PHE A 120 19.90 12.48 8.83
CA PHE A 120 20.51 11.32 9.52
C PHE A 120 20.37 11.40 11.04
N GLU A 121 20.46 12.58 11.65
CA GLU A 121 20.20 12.78 13.08
C GLU A 121 18.73 12.52 13.43
N ALA A 122 17.79 12.92 12.58
CA ALA A 122 16.37 12.60 12.72
C ALA A 122 16.09 11.09 12.60
N GLN A 123 16.67 10.40 11.60
CA GLN A 123 16.57 8.93 11.47
C GLN A 123 17.16 8.21 12.69
N LEU A 124 18.32 8.65 13.18
CA LEU A 124 18.94 8.09 14.37
C LEU A 124 18.12 8.35 15.64
N ALA A 125 17.46 9.50 15.75
CA ALA A 125 16.53 9.80 16.83
C ALA A 125 15.27 8.93 16.77
N GLN A 126 14.67 8.76 15.58
CA GLN A 126 13.52 7.88 15.37
C GLN A 126 13.84 6.43 15.76
N VAL A 127 14.92 5.86 15.21
CA VAL A 127 15.32 4.47 15.51
C VAL A 127 15.62 4.27 17.00
N ARG A 128 16.21 5.26 17.68
CA ARG A 128 16.39 5.23 19.15
C ARG A 128 15.05 5.27 19.90
N HIS A 129 14.08 6.04 19.42
CA HIS A 129 12.74 6.12 20.01
C HIS A 129 11.99 4.78 19.86
N GLU A 130 12.02 4.18 18.67
CA GLU A 130 11.42 2.87 18.37
C GLU A 130 12.05 1.75 19.21
N PHE A 131 13.38 1.73 19.36
CA PHE A 131 14.07 0.78 20.25
C PHE A 131 13.74 0.99 21.74
N GLN A 132 13.54 2.23 22.18
CA GLN A 132 13.17 2.50 23.57
C GLN A 132 11.69 2.15 23.83
N GLU A 133 10.78 2.43 22.91
CA GLU A 133 9.37 2.02 23.01
C GLU A 133 9.21 0.50 23.02
N THR A 134 9.85 -0.22 22.09
CA THR A 134 9.77 -1.69 22.04
C THR A 134 10.38 -2.34 23.29
N LYS A 135 11.48 -1.80 23.82
CA LYS A 135 12.05 -2.18 25.11
C LYS A 135 11.08 -1.94 26.27
N ASP A 136 10.42 -0.78 26.33
CA ASP A 136 9.51 -0.44 27.43
C ASP A 136 8.21 -1.26 27.34
N GLN A 137 7.69 -1.52 26.14
CA GLN A 137 6.59 -2.46 25.88
C GLN A 137 6.94 -3.84 26.44
N LEU A 138 8.05 -4.44 26.00
CA LEU A 138 8.52 -5.75 26.49
C LEU A 138 8.76 -5.77 28.00
N THR A 139 9.20 -4.64 28.59
CA THR A 139 9.38 -4.50 30.04
C THR A 139 8.02 -4.52 30.75
N THR A 140 6.99 -3.83 30.24
CA THR A 140 5.64 -3.88 30.81
C THR A 140 4.99 -5.26 30.65
N GLU A 141 5.19 -5.93 29.51
CA GLU A 141 4.73 -7.32 29.32
C GLU A 141 5.40 -8.27 30.32
N ASN A 142 6.71 -8.14 30.56
CA ASN A 142 7.44 -8.95 31.52
C ASN A 142 6.90 -8.76 32.95
N ILE A 143 6.62 -7.51 33.35
CA ILE A 143 5.99 -7.18 34.65
C ILE A 143 4.59 -7.81 34.76
N ILE A 144 3.77 -7.72 33.71
CA ILE A 144 2.42 -8.30 33.65
C ILE A 144 2.48 -9.84 33.72
N LEU A 145 3.45 -10.46 33.05
CA LEU A 145 3.67 -11.91 33.09
C LEU A 145 4.17 -12.36 34.47
N GLY A 146 5.06 -11.59 35.12
CA GLY A 146 5.47 -11.84 36.51
C GLY A 146 4.31 -11.77 37.50
N GLY A 147 3.42 -10.77 37.36
CA GLY A 147 2.20 -10.68 38.16
C GLY A 147 1.24 -11.85 37.94
N LYS A 148 1.07 -12.32 36.69
CA LYS A 148 0.29 -13.52 36.36
C LYS A 148 0.92 -14.80 36.94
N LEU A 149 2.24 -14.91 36.94
CA LEU A 149 2.97 -16.04 37.51
C LEU A 149 2.78 -16.10 39.03
N ALA A 150 2.96 -14.97 39.74
CA ALA A 150 2.75 -14.89 41.19
C ALA A 150 1.31 -15.28 41.59
N ALA A 151 0.29 -14.82 40.85
CA ALA A 151 -1.10 -15.20 41.09
C ALA A 151 -1.37 -16.70 40.82
N LEU A 152 -0.66 -17.31 39.87
CA LEU A 152 -0.72 -18.75 39.59
C LEU A 152 -0.03 -19.56 40.69
N GLU A 153 1.11 -19.09 41.21
CA GLU A 153 1.82 -19.68 42.34
C GLU A 153 0.98 -19.62 43.64
N GLU A 154 0.29 -18.50 43.88
CA GLU A 154 -0.65 -18.36 44.99
C GLU A 154 -1.82 -19.35 44.85
N PHE A 155 -2.47 -19.40 43.70
CA PHE A 155 -3.56 -20.37 43.43
C PHE A 155 -3.09 -21.82 43.58
N ARG A 156 -1.86 -22.14 43.14
CA ARG A 156 -1.23 -23.45 43.30
C ARG A 156 -1.05 -23.80 44.80
N LEU A 157 -0.62 -22.85 45.62
CA LEU A 157 -0.43 -23.02 47.06
C LEU A 157 -1.78 -23.14 47.80
N GLN A 158 -2.75 -22.28 47.50
CA GLN A 158 -4.13 -22.37 48.03
C GLN A 158 -4.77 -23.73 47.71
N LYS A 159 -4.55 -24.27 46.49
CA LYS A 159 -5.02 -25.60 46.10
C LYS A 159 -4.35 -26.70 46.92
N GLU A 160 -3.05 -26.62 47.17
CA GLU A 160 -2.34 -27.62 47.99
C GLU A 160 -2.84 -27.60 49.44
N GLU A 161 -2.93 -26.42 50.07
CA GLU A 161 -3.44 -26.25 51.43
C GLU A 161 -4.89 -26.76 51.58
N LEU A 162 -5.75 -26.51 50.58
CA LEU A 162 -7.11 -27.04 50.54
C LEU A 162 -7.14 -28.57 50.36
N THR A 163 -6.23 -29.11 49.53
CA THR A 163 -6.12 -30.57 49.31
C THR A 163 -5.65 -31.28 50.58
N GLU A 164 -4.67 -30.72 51.30
CA GLU A 164 -4.20 -31.23 52.59
C GLU A 164 -5.31 -31.18 53.66
N LYS A 165 -6.08 -30.10 53.72
CA LYS A 165 -7.27 -30.01 54.59
C LYS A 165 -8.27 -31.12 54.26
N PHE A 166 -8.59 -31.35 52.98
CA PHE A 166 -9.49 -32.44 52.57
C PHE A 166 -8.95 -33.82 52.95
N THR A 167 -7.68 -34.14 52.66
CA THR A 167 -7.12 -35.44 53.05
C THR A 167 -7.14 -35.63 54.57
N SER A 168 -6.83 -34.59 55.35
CA SER A 168 -6.89 -34.64 56.82
C SER A 168 -8.29 -34.93 57.37
N LEU A 169 -9.34 -34.45 56.68
CA LEU A 169 -10.74 -34.66 57.06
C LEU A 169 -11.25 -36.04 56.62
N GLU A 170 -10.87 -36.52 55.42
CA GLU A 170 -11.11 -37.92 55.02
C GLU A 170 -10.48 -38.89 56.01
N ASP A 171 -9.24 -38.63 56.44
CA ASP A 171 -8.51 -39.45 57.39
C ASP A 171 -9.19 -39.45 58.77
N GLN A 172 -9.72 -38.31 59.24
CA GLN A 172 -10.53 -38.24 60.45
C GLN A 172 -11.85 -39.02 60.31
N LEU A 173 -12.53 -38.90 59.17
CA LEU A 173 -13.77 -39.64 58.89
C LEU A 173 -13.52 -41.16 58.89
N ARG A 174 -12.44 -41.62 58.26
CA ARG A 174 -12.03 -43.05 58.22
C ARG A 174 -11.69 -43.58 59.61
N ARG A 175 -11.00 -42.80 60.45
CA ARG A 175 -10.75 -43.15 61.86
C ARG A 175 -12.07 -43.32 62.62
N GLN A 176 -12.95 -42.32 62.59
CA GLN A 176 -14.27 -42.39 63.23
C GLN A 176 -15.09 -43.58 62.71
N GLU A 177 -15.12 -43.83 61.40
CA GLU A 177 -15.83 -44.97 60.82
C GLU A 177 -15.28 -46.31 61.34
N SER A 178 -13.96 -46.44 61.50
CA SER A 178 -13.33 -47.63 62.09
C SER A 178 -13.63 -47.78 63.59
N GLU A 179 -13.59 -46.69 64.35
CA GLU A 179 -13.93 -46.66 65.77
C GLU A 179 -15.41 -47.02 66.01
N TYR A 180 -16.32 -46.54 65.16
CA TYR A 180 -17.75 -46.92 65.20
C TYR A 180 -17.97 -48.37 64.79
N LYS A 181 -17.25 -48.90 63.79
CA LYS A 181 -17.30 -50.33 63.42
C LYS A 181 -16.85 -51.22 64.59
N ASP A 182 -15.74 -50.88 65.23
CA ASP A 182 -15.23 -51.60 66.40
C ASP A 182 -16.16 -51.47 67.62
N TYR A 183 -16.75 -50.29 67.85
CA TYR A 183 -17.76 -50.08 68.89
C TYR A 183 -19.00 -50.96 68.68
N VAL A 184 -19.55 -50.98 67.47
CA VAL A 184 -20.70 -51.83 67.09
C VAL A 184 -20.35 -53.30 67.21
N TYR A 185 -19.20 -53.74 66.70
CA TYR A 185 -18.73 -55.13 66.82
C TYR A 185 -18.58 -55.55 68.29
N ASN A 186 -18.02 -54.69 69.15
CA ASN A 186 -17.89 -54.97 70.58
C ASN A 186 -19.25 -55.01 71.31
N LEU A 187 -20.21 -54.18 70.93
CA LEU A 187 -21.60 -54.25 71.45
C LEU A 187 -22.31 -55.53 70.99
N GLU A 188 -22.19 -55.90 69.72
CA GLU A 188 -22.82 -57.10 69.17
C GLU A 188 -22.20 -58.36 69.78
N LYS A 189 -20.88 -58.42 69.93
CA LYS A 189 -20.15 -59.47 70.64
C LYS A 189 -20.61 -59.62 72.09
N LYS A 190 -20.76 -58.52 72.84
CA LYS A 190 -21.33 -58.53 74.20
C LYS A 190 -22.77 -59.04 74.20
N SER A 191 -23.63 -58.51 73.32
CA SER A 191 -25.04 -58.93 73.21
C SER A 191 -25.18 -60.42 72.87
N VAL A 192 -24.32 -60.98 72.02
CA VAL A 192 -24.30 -62.42 71.69
C VAL A 192 -23.88 -63.25 72.91
N LEU A 193 -22.83 -62.84 73.63
CA LEU A 193 -22.37 -63.52 74.85
C LEU A 193 -23.41 -63.49 75.97
N ASP A 194 -24.06 -62.35 76.21
CA ASP A 194 -25.12 -62.24 77.22
C ASP A 194 -26.39 -63.00 76.82
N LYS A 195 -26.74 -63.03 75.52
CA LYS A 195 -27.83 -63.88 75.01
C LYS A 195 -27.51 -65.37 75.17
N ASP A 196 -26.27 -65.79 74.96
CA ASP A 196 -25.85 -67.18 75.17
C ASP A 196 -25.79 -67.56 76.65
N ARG A 197 -25.31 -66.65 77.52
CA ARG A 197 -25.37 -66.78 78.99
C ARG A 197 -26.82 -66.95 79.47
N LEU A 198 -27.71 -66.08 79.01
CA LEU A 198 -29.13 -66.13 79.36
C LEU A 198 -29.82 -67.38 78.78
N LYS A 199 -29.46 -67.82 77.57
CA LYS A 199 -29.93 -69.12 77.02
C LYS A 199 -29.50 -70.29 77.91
N LYS A 200 -28.23 -70.33 78.34
CA LYS A 200 -27.72 -71.37 79.24
C LYS A 200 -28.44 -71.37 80.58
N GLU A 201 -28.67 -70.20 81.16
CA GLU A 201 -29.43 -70.04 82.41
C GLU A 201 -30.91 -70.44 82.24
N ILE A 202 -31.57 -70.03 81.15
CA ILE A 202 -32.94 -70.44 80.82
C ILE A 202 -33.00 -71.96 80.60
N ILE A 203 -32.04 -72.58 79.89
CA ILE A 203 -32.00 -74.03 79.68
C ILE A 203 -31.82 -74.76 81.02
N GLN A 204 -30.98 -74.26 81.94
CA GLN A 204 -30.85 -74.84 83.27
C GLN A 204 -32.16 -74.71 84.08
N ARG A 205 -32.78 -73.52 84.12
CA ARG A 205 -34.06 -73.29 84.80
C ARG A 205 -35.19 -74.11 84.18
N VAL A 206 -35.28 -74.20 82.85
CA VAL A 206 -36.27 -74.99 82.11
C VAL A 206 -36.03 -76.48 82.30
N ASN A 207 -34.80 -76.97 82.37
CA ASN A 207 -34.52 -78.37 82.69
C ASN A 207 -34.96 -78.70 84.13
N LEU A 208 -34.67 -77.84 85.11
CA LEU A 208 -35.13 -78.01 86.50
C LEU A 208 -36.66 -77.99 86.57
N VAL A 209 -37.29 -76.97 85.99
CA VAL A 209 -38.76 -76.84 85.91
C VAL A 209 -39.37 -78.02 85.15
N ALA A 210 -38.74 -78.53 84.10
CA ALA A 210 -39.21 -79.71 83.36
C ALA A 210 -39.00 -81.01 84.14
N THR A 211 -37.99 -81.13 85.01
CA THR A 211 -37.91 -82.28 85.93
C THR A 211 -38.98 -82.22 87.01
N GLU A 212 -39.31 -81.04 87.56
CA GLU A 212 -40.42 -80.91 88.51
C GLU A 212 -41.78 -81.09 87.83
N PHE A 213 -42.00 -80.47 86.67
CA PHE A 213 -43.22 -80.70 85.88
C PHE A 213 -43.34 -82.15 85.45
N ARG A 214 -42.29 -82.86 85.05
CA ARG A 214 -42.41 -84.31 84.76
C ARG A 214 -42.88 -85.10 85.98
N LYS A 215 -42.41 -84.79 87.20
CA LYS A 215 -42.92 -85.41 88.44
C LYS A 215 -44.41 -85.07 88.66
N VAL A 216 -44.79 -83.80 88.56
CA VAL A 216 -46.17 -83.32 88.83
C VAL A 216 -47.17 -83.72 87.74
N THR A 217 -46.82 -83.56 86.46
CA THR A 217 -47.62 -83.94 85.29
C THR A 217 -47.89 -85.44 85.25
N THR A 218 -46.89 -86.28 85.53
CA THR A 218 -47.09 -87.74 85.64
C THR A 218 -47.94 -88.13 86.85
N SER A 219 -48.06 -87.25 87.85
CA SER A 219 -48.90 -87.44 89.04
C SER A 219 -50.35 -86.94 88.87
N GLN A 220 -50.60 -85.90 88.05
CA GLN A 220 -51.88 -85.15 88.09
C GLN A 220 -52.47 -84.62 86.76
N MET A 221 -51.86 -84.81 85.59
CA MET A 221 -52.37 -84.13 84.37
C MET A 221 -53.55 -84.83 83.68
N TRP A 222 -54.67 -84.12 83.55
CA TRP A 222 -55.86 -84.52 82.79
C TRP A 222 -55.80 -84.09 81.31
N ASP A 223 -56.46 -84.85 80.41
CA ASP A 223 -56.31 -84.72 78.95
C ASP A 223 -56.72 -83.37 78.32
N THR A 224 -57.54 -82.55 78.99
CA THR A 224 -57.95 -81.23 78.46
C THR A 224 -56.74 -80.30 78.28
N THR A 225 -55.81 -80.27 79.24
CA THR A 225 -54.58 -79.46 79.18
C THR A 225 -53.66 -79.95 78.06
N LYS A 226 -53.57 -81.27 77.87
CA LYS A 226 -52.81 -81.93 76.81
C LYS A 226 -53.34 -81.58 75.41
N ARG A 227 -54.66 -81.42 75.24
CA ARG A 227 -55.27 -80.98 73.97
C ARG A 227 -54.91 -79.52 73.63
N ALA A 228 -55.04 -78.60 74.58
CA ALA A 228 -54.71 -77.19 74.38
C ALA A 228 -53.24 -76.96 73.98
N ILE A 229 -52.31 -77.78 74.49
CA ILE A 229 -50.89 -77.74 74.09
C ILE A 229 -50.71 -78.15 72.62
N LEU A 230 -51.43 -79.17 72.15
CA LEU A 230 -51.37 -79.61 70.74
C LEU A 230 -51.96 -78.56 69.79
N GLU A 231 -53.04 -77.89 70.19
CA GLU A 231 -53.66 -76.80 69.43
C GLU A 231 -52.73 -75.57 69.36
N ASN A 232 -52.06 -75.21 70.46
CA ASN A 232 -51.07 -74.13 70.48
C ASN A 232 -49.83 -74.45 69.62
N ASN A 233 -49.34 -75.70 69.65
CA ASN A 233 -48.28 -76.16 68.74
C ASN A 233 -48.71 -76.05 67.26
N SER A 234 -49.96 -76.36 66.94
CA SER A 234 -50.53 -76.22 65.59
C SER A 234 -50.58 -74.75 65.14
N MET A 235 -51.06 -73.84 65.99
CA MET A 235 -51.05 -72.40 65.73
C MET A 235 -49.62 -71.86 65.56
N SER A 236 -48.68 -72.28 66.40
CA SER A 236 -47.26 -71.91 66.31
C SER A 236 -46.63 -72.35 64.97
N LEU A 237 -46.99 -73.54 64.47
CA LEU A 237 -46.57 -74.01 63.15
C LEU A 237 -47.15 -73.17 62.01
N GLN A 238 -48.39 -72.69 62.11
CA GLN A 238 -48.97 -71.79 61.12
C GLN A 238 -48.35 -70.39 61.15
N LEU A 239 -48.11 -69.82 62.34
CA LEU A 239 -47.40 -68.54 62.50
C LEU A 239 -45.98 -68.60 61.91
N SER A 240 -45.28 -69.73 62.08
CA SER A 240 -43.97 -69.96 61.45
C SER A 240 -44.05 -69.93 59.91
N LYS A 241 -45.06 -70.58 59.31
CA LYS A 241 -45.28 -70.55 57.85
C LYS A 241 -45.61 -69.14 57.34
N VAL A 242 -46.45 -68.40 58.04
CA VAL A 242 -46.79 -67.00 57.69
C VAL A 242 -45.56 -66.10 57.78
N SER A 243 -44.76 -66.24 58.83
CA SER A 243 -43.47 -65.53 58.98
C SER A 243 -42.49 -65.87 57.85
N GLN A 244 -42.40 -67.15 57.45
CA GLN A 244 -41.58 -67.59 56.32
C GLN A 244 -42.02 -66.95 54.99
N HIS A 245 -43.32 -66.85 54.74
CA HIS A 245 -43.86 -66.14 53.56
C HIS A 245 -43.59 -64.63 53.61
N GLY A 246 -43.73 -63.99 54.78
CA GLY A 246 -43.38 -62.58 54.96
C GLY A 246 -41.90 -62.30 54.67
N MET A 247 -40.99 -63.17 55.13
CA MET A 247 -39.56 -63.08 54.83
C MET A 247 -39.24 -63.32 53.34
N GLN A 248 -40.04 -64.12 52.62
CA GLN A 248 -39.88 -64.28 51.18
C GLN A 248 -40.30 -63.02 50.42
N LEU A 249 -41.49 -62.48 50.70
CA LEU A 249 -41.99 -61.24 50.09
C LEU A 249 -41.07 -60.04 50.36
N LEU A 250 -40.43 -59.99 51.54
CA LEU A 250 -39.44 -58.94 51.83
C LEU A 250 -38.22 -59.02 50.91
N ARG A 251 -37.65 -60.21 50.70
CA ARG A 251 -36.52 -60.42 49.77
C ARG A 251 -36.89 -60.14 48.33
N GLU A 252 -38.10 -60.49 47.92
CA GLU A 252 -38.62 -60.16 46.58
C GLU A 252 -38.76 -58.64 46.42
N ASN A 253 -39.21 -57.91 47.46
CA ASN A 253 -39.26 -56.45 47.47
C ASN A 253 -37.86 -55.79 47.44
N GLU A 254 -36.89 -56.34 48.18
CA GLU A 254 -35.48 -55.92 48.14
C GLU A 254 -34.87 -56.13 46.75
N GLN A 255 -35.11 -57.28 46.12
CA GLN A 255 -34.64 -57.58 44.76
C GLN A 255 -35.27 -56.64 43.73
N LEU A 256 -36.56 -56.34 43.85
CA LEU A 256 -37.25 -55.38 42.98
C LEU A 256 -36.71 -53.96 43.15
N LYS A 257 -36.42 -53.51 44.38
CA LYS A 257 -35.73 -52.23 44.63
C LYS A 257 -34.33 -52.21 44.00
N CYS A 258 -33.52 -53.24 44.23
CA CYS A 258 -32.20 -53.36 43.61
C CYS A 258 -32.23 -53.48 42.08
N ALA A 259 -33.36 -53.89 41.48
CA ALA A 259 -33.58 -53.85 40.03
C ALA A 259 -33.99 -52.45 39.55
N GLN A 260 -34.89 -51.78 40.30
CA GLN A 260 -35.28 -50.38 40.07
C GLN A 260 -34.07 -49.44 40.13
N ASP A 261 -33.24 -49.53 41.17
CA ASP A 261 -32.03 -48.70 41.33
C ASP A 261 -31.05 -48.85 40.15
N LYS A 262 -30.92 -50.07 39.61
CA LYS A 262 -30.08 -50.34 38.42
C LYS A 262 -30.70 -49.71 37.17
N LEU A 263 -32.02 -49.77 37.02
CA LEU A 263 -32.71 -49.17 35.89
C LEU A 263 -32.67 -47.64 35.94
N CYS A 264 -32.81 -47.02 37.12
CA CYS A 264 -32.64 -45.58 37.32
C CYS A 264 -31.24 -45.13 36.87
N ARG A 265 -30.18 -45.80 37.34
CA ARG A 265 -28.79 -45.50 36.92
C ARG A 265 -28.54 -45.71 35.43
N GLN A 266 -29.22 -46.67 34.80
CA GLN A 266 -29.15 -46.86 33.35
C GLN A 266 -29.87 -45.74 32.59
N LEU A 267 -30.98 -45.22 33.11
CA LEU A 267 -31.67 -44.06 32.53
C LEU A 267 -30.82 -42.78 32.67
N GLU A 268 -30.27 -42.51 33.85
CA GLU A 268 -29.35 -41.39 34.12
C GLU A 268 -28.19 -41.37 33.10
N LEU A 269 -27.48 -42.49 32.93
CA LEU A 269 -26.37 -42.62 31.96
C LEU A 269 -26.81 -42.43 30.50
N LEU A 270 -28.04 -42.82 30.14
CA LEU A 270 -28.58 -42.61 28.79
C LEU A 270 -29.02 -41.15 28.56
N GLU A 271 -29.48 -40.45 29.60
CA GLU A 271 -29.80 -39.03 29.55
C GLU A 271 -28.54 -38.16 29.45
N ASP A 272 -27.50 -38.47 30.23
CA ASP A 272 -26.16 -37.85 30.10
C ASP A 272 -25.59 -38.04 28.69
N ALA A 273 -25.62 -39.28 28.17
CA ALA A 273 -25.13 -39.57 26.82
C ALA A 273 -25.91 -38.81 25.74
N LYS A 274 -27.24 -38.71 25.88
CA LYS A 274 -28.11 -37.91 25.01
C LYS A 274 -27.79 -36.41 25.08
N GLU A 275 -27.52 -35.87 26.27
CA GLU A 275 -27.19 -34.46 26.47
C GLU A 275 -25.82 -34.12 25.88
N ILE A 276 -24.82 -34.98 26.06
CA ILE A 276 -23.51 -34.90 25.42
C ILE A 276 -23.64 -34.96 23.89
N MET A 277 -24.41 -35.91 23.34
CA MET A 277 -24.67 -35.99 21.89
C MET A 277 -25.37 -34.74 21.36
N ALA A 278 -26.31 -34.15 22.11
CA ALA A 278 -26.99 -32.91 21.73
C ALA A 278 -26.02 -31.71 21.74
N ARG A 279 -25.14 -31.59 22.75
CA ARG A 279 -24.07 -30.59 22.79
C ARG A 279 -23.13 -30.73 21.58
N HIS A 280 -22.72 -31.96 21.27
CA HIS A 280 -21.83 -32.30 20.16
C HIS A 280 -22.46 -31.97 18.79
N SER A 281 -23.71 -32.39 18.57
CA SER A 281 -24.50 -32.08 17.38
C SER A 281 -24.66 -30.57 17.17
N ARG A 282 -24.98 -29.80 18.22
CA ARG A 282 -25.04 -28.34 18.17
C ARG A 282 -23.68 -27.71 17.83
N GLY A 283 -22.59 -28.29 18.32
CA GLY A 283 -21.22 -27.90 17.97
C GLY A 283 -20.93 -28.10 16.48
N HIS A 284 -21.20 -29.29 15.96
CA HIS A 284 -21.08 -29.60 14.53
C HIS A 284 -21.95 -28.69 13.66
N GLN A 285 -23.21 -28.44 14.03
CA GLN A 285 -24.08 -27.55 13.27
C GLN A 285 -23.51 -26.12 13.17
N LYS A 286 -22.92 -25.61 14.25
CA LYS A 286 -22.24 -24.30 14.22
C LYS A 286 -21.00 -24.30 13.32
N ILE A 287 -20.20 -25.37 13.36
CA ILE A 287 -19.03 -25.54 12.49
C ILE A 287 -19.46 -25.63 11.01
N ILE A 288 -20.53 -26.38 10.70
CA ILE A 288 -21.09 -26.51 9.35
C ILE A 288 -21.57 -25.15 8.83
N VAL A 289 -22.28 -24.36 9.64
CA VAL A 289 -22.70 -23.00 9.26
C VAL A 289 -21.48 -22.11 8.99
N MET A 290 -20.49 -22.06 9.88
CA MET A 290 -19.28 -21.25 9.68
C MET A 290 -18.45 -21.67 8.46
N LEU A 291 -18.35 -22.97 8.16
CA LEU A 291 -17.68 -23.46 6.96
C LEU A 291 -18.49 -23.14 5.69
N THR A 292 -19.82 -23.22 5.76
CA THR A 292 -20.72 -22.85 4.65
C THR A 292 -20.59 -21.37 4.34
N GLU A 293 -20.60 -20.50 5.34
CA GLU A 293 -20.41 -19.05 5.22
C GLU A 293 -19.05 -18.73 4.56
N LYS A 294 -17.95 -19.33 5.05
CA LYS A 294 -16.62 -19.20 4.43
C LYS A 294 -16.55 -19.70 2.99
N CYS A 295 -17.30 -20.73 2.62
CA CYS A 295 -17.39 -21.16 1.22
C CYS A 295 -18.12 -20.14 0.33
N HIS A 296 -19.09 -19.39 0.86
CA HIS A 296 -19.73 -18.29 0.14
C HIS A 296 -18.79 -17.07 0.00
N GLU A 297 -18.07 -16.69 1.07
CA GLU A 297 -17.01 -15.65 1.02
C GLU A 297 -15.93 -15.99 -0.03
N GLN A 298 -15.46 -17.24 -0.05
CA GLN A 298 -14.48 -17.73 -1.02
C GLN A 298 -15.03 -17.80 -2.45
N GLN A 299 -16.34 -17.96 -2.63
CA GLN A 299 -16.95 -17.95 -3.97
C GLN A 299 -17.18 -16.52 -4.47
N HIS A 300 -17.56 -15.59 -3.58
CA HIS A 300 -17.70 -14.16 -3.89
C HIS A 300 -16.35 -13.58 -4.35
N SER A 301 -15.30 -13.76 -3.55
CA SER A 301 -13.94 -13.28 -3.85
C SER A 301 -13.32 -13.90 -5.11
N LYS A 302 -13.69 -15.13 -5.48
CA LYS A 302 -13.33 -15.69 -6.81
C LYS A 302 -14.02 -14.95 -7.95
N VAL A 303 -15.32 -14.71 -7.84
CA VAL A 303 -16.10 -13.98 -8.86
C VAL A 303 -15.59 -12.54 -9.02
N GLU A 304 -15.25 -11.87 -7.92
CA GLU A 304 -14.60 -10.55 -7.95
C GLU A 304 -13.23 -10.60 -8.63
N ALA A 305 -12.39 -11.59 -8.30
CA ALA A 305 -11.08 -11.77 -8.94
C ALA A 305 -11.19 -12.11 -10.44
N GLU A 306 -12.23 -12.83 -10.86
CA GLU A 306 -12.52 -13.12 -12.27
C GLU A 306 -12.99 -11.86 -13.03
N GLN A 307 -13.86 -11.04 -12.42
CA GLN A 307 -14.27 -9.74 -12.96
C GLN A 307 -13.08 -8.79 -13.11
N LEU A 308 -12.22 -8.69 -12.09
CA LEU A 308 -11.01 -7.87 -12.12
C LEU A 308 -10.01 -8.36 -13.19
N ARG A 309 -9.83 -9.68 -13.34
CA ARG A 309 -8.99 -10.26 -14.41
C ARG A 309 -9.52 -9.95 -15.81
N LEU A 310 -10.85 -9.99 -16.00
CA LEU A 310 -11.48 -9.63 -17.27
C LEU A 310 -11.31 -8.12 -17.57
N LEU A 311 -11.49 -7.26 -16.56
CA LEU A 311 -11.23 -5.82 -16.69
C LEU A 311 -9.76 -5.53 -17.04
N GLN A 312 -8.82 -6.21 -16.36
CA GLN A 312 -7.39 -6.11 -16.66
C GLN A 312 -7.09 -6.52 -18.11
N SER A 313 -7.61 -7.66 -18.58
CA SER A 313 -7.37 -8.11 -19.95
C SER A 313 -7.93 -7.14 -21.01
N ASN A 314 -9.09 -6.51 -20.74
CA ASN A 314 -9.64 -5.47 -21.61
C ASN A 314 -8.76 -4.21 -21.64
N LEU A 315 -8.18 -3.80 -20.50
CA LEU A 315 -7.25 -2.68 -20.43
C LEU A 315 -5.93 -2.98 -21.13
N GLU A 316 -5.39 -4.19 -20.99
CA GLU A 316 -4.19 -4.65 -21.70
C GLU A 316 -4.39 -4.66 -23.21
N GLN A 317 -5.55 -5.14 -23.69
CA GLN A 317 -5.91 -5.07 -25.12
C GLN A 317 -6.04 -3.63 -25.63
N SER A 318 -6.64 -2.73 -24.84
CA SER A 318 -6.77 -1.30 -25.17
C SER A 318 -5.40 -0.60 -25.25
N LEU A 319 -4.49 -0.92 -24.32
CA LEU A 319 -3.11 -0.40 -24.34
C LEU A 319 -2.33 -0.90 -25.56
N LEU A 320 -2.49 -2.17 -25.95
CA LEU A 320 -1.86 -2.74 -27.15
C LEU A 320 -2.40 -2.09 -28.43
N GLN A 321 -3.71 -1.82 -28.52
CA GLN A 321 -4.31 -1.07 -29.63
C GLN A 321 -3.76 0.36 -29.69
N LEU A 322 -3.74 1.08 -28.57
CA LEU A 322 -3.23 2.45 -28.51
C LEU A 322 -1.73 2.55 -28.85
N GLN A 323 -0.94 1.52 -28.52
CA GLN A 323 0.46 1.42 -28.97
C GLN A 323 0.56 1.23 -30.48
N GLN A 324 -0.24 0.33 -31.07
CA GLN A 324 -0.26 0.11 -32.53
C GLN A 324 -0.68 1.38 -33.28
N ASP A 325 -1.69 2.10 -32.80
CA ASP A 325 -2.10 3.39 -33.35
C ASP A 325 -0.99 4.45 -33.24
N ALA A 326 -0.30 4.51 -32.10
CA ALA A 326 0.82 5.44 -31.91
C ALA A 326 2.02 5.12 -32.82
N GLU A 327 2.30 3.84 -33.09
CA GLU A 327 3.33 3.40 -34.03
C GLU A 327 2.92 3.69 -35.49
N ALA A 328 1.66 3.46 -35.85
CA ALA A 328 1.10 3.81 -37.15
C ALA A 328 1.19 5.34 -37.41
N LEU A 329 0.76 6.16 -36.45
CA LEU A 329 0.84 7.63 -36.53
C LEU A 329 2.29 8.14 -36.60
N ARG A 330 3.24 7.53 -35.89
CA ARG A 330 4.68 7.83 -36.05
C ARG A 330 5.15 7.51 -37.46
N SER A 331 4.78 6.35 -38.02
CA SER A 331 5.16 5.99 -39.39
C SER A 331 4.57 6.95 -40.43
N GLN A 332 3.35 7.45 -40.21
CA GLN A 332 2.70 8.44 -41.07
C GLN A 332 3.39 9.81 -40.98
N ARG A 333 3.72 10.27 -39.76
CA ARG A 333 4.52 11.48 -39.52
C ARG A 333 5.85 11.41 -40.28
N ASP A 334 6.54 10.27 -40.22
CA ASP A 334 7.86 10.13 -40.83
C ASP A 334 7.80 10.05 -42.36
N GLN A 335 6.75 9.44 -42.92
CA GLN A 335 6.45 9.54 -44.35
C GLN A 335 6.17 11.00 -44.79
N LEU A 336 5.42 11.76 -44.00
CA LEU A 336 5.12 13.18 -44.28
C LEU A 336 6.37 14.07 -44.14
N ASN A 337 7.24 13.81 -43.16
CA ASN A 337 8.53 14.50 -43.02
C ASN A 337 9.42 14.27 -44.25
N VAL A 338 9.57 13.02 -44.69
CA VAL A 338 10.34 12.68 -45.91
C VAL A 338 9.71 13.28 -47.17
N GLN A 339 8.39 13.44 -47.23
CA GLN A 339 7.74 14.19 -48.32
C GLN A 339 8.05 15.69 -48.25
N LEU A 340 8.01 16.30 -47.05
CA LEU A 340 8.32 17.70 -46.83
C LEU A 340 9.77 18.02 -47.20
N GLU A 341 10.73 17.22 -46.75
CA GLU A 341 12.16 17.32 -47.12
C GLU A 341 12.36 17.25 -48.64
N ARG A 342 11.68 16.33 -49.33
CA ARG A 342 11.73 16.22 -50.80
C ARG A 342 11.17 17.47 -51.49
N GLN A 343 10.13 18.09 -50.95
CA GLN A 343 9.60 19.34 -51.51
C GLN A 343 10.50 20.54 -51.18
N GLN A 344 11.08 20.62 -49.98
CA GLN A 344 12.07 21.64 -49.64
C GLN A 344 13.32 21.55 -50.54
N ALA A 345 13.84 20.34 -50.78
CA ALA A 345 14.95 20.11 -51.69
C ALA A 345 14.62 20.49 -53.16
N LYS A 346 13.37 20.28 -53.61
CA LYS A 346 12.90 20.78 -54.91
C LYS A 346 12.83 22.30 -54.95
N VAL A 347 12.28 22.95 -53.92
CA VAL A 347 12.22 24.42 -53.82
C VAL A 347 13.62 25.03 -53.84
N GLN A 348 14.59 24.43 -53.13
CA GLN A 348 15.99 24.87 -53.15
C GLN A 348 16.63 24.75 -54.54
N ARG A 349 16.39 23.66 -55.28
CA ARG A 349 16.88 23.52 -56.66
C ARG A 349 16.25 24.53 -57.61
N LEU A 350 14.92 24.69 -57.57
CA LEU A 350 14.21 25.68 -58.39
C LEU A 350 14.64 27.11 -58.06
N GLN A 351 15.00 27.39 -56.80
CA GLN A 351 15.62 28.67 -56.42
C GLN A 351 17.03 28.84 -56.97
N GLN A 352 17.87 27.79 -56.95
CA GLN A 352 19.20 27.80 -57.55
C GLN A 352 19.11 28.06 -59.07
N GLU A 353 18.33 27.23 -59.78
CA GLU A 353 18.03 27.36 -61.21
C GLU A 353 17.53 28.77 -61.56
N LEU A 354 16.57 29.31 -60.79
CA LEU A 354 16.07 30.68 -60.98
C LEU A 354 17.16 31.75 -60.77
N THR A 355 18.07 31.60 -59.81
CA THR A 355 19.19 32.55 -59.65
C THR A 355 20.25 32.41 -60.73
N GLU A 356 20.38 31.26 -61.39
CA GLU A 356 21.30 31.05 -62.50
C GLU A 356 20.73 31.63 -63.79
N GLU A 357 19.45 31.37 -64.08
CA GLU A 357 18.68 32.05 -65.12
C GLU A 357 18.70 33.58 -64.95
N GLN A 358 18.55 34.10 -63.73
CA GLN A 358 18.67 35.55 -63.47
C GLN A 358 20.07 36.10 -63.76
N LYS A 359 21.15 35.34 -63.48
CA LYS A 359 22.53 35.75 -63.82
C LYS A 359 22.76 35.72 -65.33
N VAL A 360 22.31 34.67 -66.03
CA VAL A 360 22.41 34.57 -67.50
C VAL A 360 21.61 35.69 -68.14
N ARG A 361 20.37 35.94 -67.69
CA ARG A 361 19.57 37.08 -68.14
C ARG A 361 20.26 38.42 -67.92
N ALA A 362 20.86 38.66 -66.75
CA ALA A 362 21.59 39.91 -66.49
C ALA A 362 22.85 40.05 -67.37
N SER A 363 23.56 38.95 -67.67
CA SER A 363 24.68 38.98 -68.63
C SER A 363 24.23 39.22 -70.07
N LEU A 364 23.07 38.71 -70.48
CA LEU A 364 22.46 39.00 -71.79
C LEU A 364 21.94 40.44 -71.87
N GLU A 365 21.27 40.95 -70.83
CA GLU A 365 20.79 42.35 -70.79
C GLU A 365 21.98 43.35 -70.81
N THR A 366 23.09 43.04 -70.13
CA THR A 366 24.32 43.86 -70.21
C THR A 366 25.04 43.72 -71.56
N ALA A 367 25.13 42.52 -72.14
CA ALA A 367 25.70 42.33 -73.47
C ALA A 367 24.87 43.02 -74.57
N LEU A 368 23.53 42.99 -74.48
CA LEU A 368 22.63 43.75 -75.37
C LEU A 368 22.76 45.26 -75.16
N GLY A 369 22.95 45.72 -73.91
CA GLY A 369 23.26 47.12 -73.61
C GLY A 369 24.57 47.58 -74.25
N GLN A 370 25.62 46.77 -74.15
CA GLN A 370 26.93 47.02 -74.77
C GLN A 370 26.87 46.95 -76.30
N ALA A 371 26.15 45.99 -76.88
CA ALA A 371 25.90 45.93 -78.32
C ALA A 371 25.15 47.17 -78.81
N THR A 372 24.17 47.66 -78.04
CA THR A 372 23.42 48.87 -78.34
C THR A 372 24.28 50.14 -78.25
N SER A 373 25.22 50.23 -77.30
CA SER A 373 26.16 51.37 -77.24
C SER A 373 27.21 51.31 -78.35
N PHE A 374 27.73 50.13 -78.70
CA PHE A 374 28.59 49.93 -79.88
C PHE A 374 27.88 50.35 -81.18
N LEU A 375 26.62 49.93 -81.37
CA LEU A 375 25.81 50.33 -82.52
C LEU A 375 25.57 51.84 -82.57
N ARG A 376 25.27 52.49 -81.43
CA ARG A 376 25.16 53.96 -81.35
C ARG A 376 26.48 54.65 -81.68
N SER A 377 27.61 54.15 -81.17
CA SER A 377 28.94 54.67 -81.49
C SER A 377 29.23 54.58 -82.99
N MET A 378 29.00 53.42 -83.62
CA MET A 378 29.15 53.28 -85.08
C MET A 378 28.22 54.18 -85.91
N LEU A 379 27.07 54.59 -85.36
CA LEU A 379 26.14 55.53 -86.00
C LEU A 379 26.48 57.02 -85.73
N GLN A 380 27.32 57.31 -84.74
CA GLN A 380 27.81 58.66 -84.44
C GLN A 380 29.14 58.99 -85.14
N MET A 381 29.85 57.98 -85.65
CA MET A 381 31.01 58.17 -86.53
C MET A 381 30.55 58.64 -87.92
N GLN A 382 30.47 59.96 -88.14
CA GLN A 382 30.41 60.53 -89.49
C GLN A 382 31.81 60.62 -90.12
N PRO A 383 31.93 60.54 -91.45
CA PRO A 383 33.20 60.80 -92.14
C PRO A 383 33.50 62.31 -92.10
N GLU A 384 34.65 62.69 -91.52
CA GLU A 384 35.22 64.02 -91.75
C GLU A 384 36.12 63.97 -92.99
N GLY A 385 35.75 64.73 -94.02
CA GLY A 385 36.54 64.91 -95.24
C GLY A 385 35.77 64.61 -96.52
N GLU A 386 35.50 65.65 -97.30
CA GLU A 386 35.24 65.51 -98.73
C GLU A 386 36.58 65.35 -99.46
N ASP A 387 36.97 64.12 -99.82
CA ASP A 387 37.53 63.91 -101.15
C ASP A 387 37.47 62.44 -101.61
N GLY A 388 37.48 62.24 -102.93
CA GLY A 388 37.18 60.97 -103.58
C GLY A 388 38.38 60.06 -103.81
N ASP A 389 39.01 59.53 -102.75
CA ASP A 389 39.84 58.32 -102.89
C ASP A 389 39.66 57.35 -101.72
N PHE A 390 39.68 56.06 -102.04
CA PHE A 390 39.23 54.92 -101.23
C PHE A 390 39.38 55.05 -99.70
N ASP A 391 38.27 55.37 -99.01
CA ASP A 391 38.15 55.33 -97.55
C ASP A 391 38.08 53.89 -97.00
N VAL A 392 39.15 53.15 -97.26
CA VAL A 392 39.41 51.80 -96.75
C VAL A 392 39.69 51.85 -95.25
N VAL A 393 40.13 52.98 -94.68
CA VAL A 393 40.40 53.10 -93.24
C VAL A 393 39.11 53.09 -92.44
N PHE A 394 38.11 53.93 -92.76
CA PHE A 394 36.80 53.89 -92.11
C PHE A 394 36.07 52.58 -92.39
N GLN A 395 36.12 52.07 -93.62
CA GLN A 395 35.50 50.78 -93.94
C GLN A 395 36.16 49.61 -93.20
N LEU A 396 37.49 49.61 -93.02
CA LEU A 396 38.21 48.61 -92.24
C LEU A 396 37.90 48.75 -90.75
N GLN A 397 37.94 49.96 -90.19
CA GLN A 397 37.62 50.22 -88.79
C GLN A 397 36.16 49.88 -88.46
N ARG A 398 35.22 50.19 -89.37
CA ARG A 398 33.80 49.78 -89.27
C ARG A 398 33.64 48.27 -89.38
N LYS A 399 34.38 47.61 -90.27
CA LYS A 399 34.39 46.14 -90.41
C LYS A 399 34.97 45.48 -89.17
N GLU A 400 36.03 46.04 -88.58
CA GLU A 400 36.65 45.56 -87.35
C GLU A 400 35.71 45.77 -86.15
N MET A 401 35.08 46.93 -86.00
CA MET A 401 34.02 47.18 -85.01
C MET A 401 32.84 46.21 -85.16
N LEU A 402 32.44 45.87 -86.40
CA LEU A 402 31.42 44.86 -86.68
C LEU A 402 31.90 43.43 -86.36
N GLN A 403 33.18 43.11 -86.57
CA GLN A 403 33.77 41.82 -86.16
C GLN A 403 33.91 41.71 -84.64
N GLN A 404 34.25 42.79 -83.95
CA GLN A 404 34.28 42.87 -82.48
C GLN A 404 32.86 42.75 -81.90
N LEU A 405 31.86 43.41 -82.50
CA LEU A 405 30.45 43.27 -82.14
C LEU A 405 29.95 41.83 -82.37
N LEU A 406 30.31 41.21 -83.50
CA LEU A 406 30.00 39.80 -83.78
C LEU A 406 30.67 38.87 -82.76
N ALA A 407 31.93 39.11 -82.40
CA ALA A 407 32.65 38.34 -81.39
C ALA A 407 31.99 38.46 -80.00
N MET A 408 31.66 39.68 -79.56
CA MET A 408 30.96 39.97 -78.30
C MET A 408 29.58 39.30 -78.23
N LEU A 409 28.80 39.35 -79.31
CA LEU A 409 27.50 38.67 -79.37
C LEU A 409 27.66 37.14 -79.42
N SER A 410 28.67 36.62 -80.12
CA SER A 410 28.92 35.17 -80.17
C SER A 410 29.37 34.59 -78.82
N SER A 411 30.18 35.31 -78.05
CA SER A 411 30.58 34.87 -76.71
C SER A 411 29.42 34.95 -75.71
N ALA A 412 28.60 36.00 -75.78
CA ALA A 412 27.36 36.08 -75.01
C ALA A 412 26.38 34.94 -75.35
N MET A 413 26.24 34.58 -76.63
CA MET A 413 25.42 33.43 -77.05
C MET A 413 25.98 32.11 -76.52
N VAL A 414 27.30 31.88 -76.56
CA VAL A 414 27.92 30.67 -75.99
C VAL A 414 27.65 30.54 -74.49
N LEU A 415 27.69 31.64 -73.74
CA LEU A 415 27.35 31.64 -72.31
C LEU A 415 25.88 31.29 -72.06
N SER A 416 24.95 31.78 -72.89
CA SER A 416 23.52 31.41 -72.76
C SER A 416 23.22 29.96 -73.17
N LEU A 417 23.92 29.41 -74.17
CA LEU A 417 23.62 28.08 -74.70
C LEU A 417 24.13 26.93 -73.80
N GLN A 418 25.02 27.22 -72.85
CA GLN A 418 25.50 26.26 -71.87
C GLN A 418 24.50 25.98 -70.74
N LEU A 419 23.50 26.85 -70.53
CA LEU A 419 22.52 26.72 -69.44
C LEU A 419 21.13 26.25 -69.90
N VAL A 420 21.08 25.30 -70.85
CA VAL A 420 19.81 24.62 -71.21
C VAL A 420 19.86 23.13 -70.81
N PRO A 421 19.48 22.78 -69.57
CA PRO A 421 19.29 21.38 -69.18
C PRO A 421 18.14 20.75 -69.97
N CYS A 422 18.46 19.76 -70.80
CA CYS A 422 17.45 18.93 -71.47
C CYS A 422 16.63 18.16 -70.40
N PRO A 423 15.28 18.03 -70.52
CA PRO A 423 14.45 17.45 -69.47
C PRO A 423 14.90 16.06 -69.02
N HIS A 424 15.26 15.95 -67.74
CA HIS A 424 15.84 14.73 -67.19
C HIS A 424 14.78 13.62 -67.11
N LYS A 425 15.12 12.41 -67.60
CA LYS A 425 14.19 11.28 -67.73
C LYS A 425 13.44 10.95 -66.43
N ASP A 426 12.11 11.00 -66.49
CA ASP A 426 11.22 10.40 -65.48
C ASP A 426 11.55 8.92 -65.31
N SER A 427 12.02 8.56 -64.13
CA SER A 427 12.40 7.19 -63.77
C SER A 427 11.31 6.57 -62.90
N GLN A 428 10.22 6.11 -63.53
CA GLN A 428 9.23 5.28 -62.84
C GLN A 428 9.88 3.98 -62.32
N PRO A 429 9.76 3.66 -61.03
CA PRO A 429 9.78 2.27 -60.59
C PRO A 429 8.40 1.68 -60.89
N ARG A 430 8.30 0.85 -61.95
CA ARG A 430 7.16 -0.06 -62.09
C ARG A 430 7.16 -1.03 -60.91
N GLY A 431 6.00 -1.22 -60.28
CA GLY A 431 5.83 -2.29 -59.31
C GLY A 431 5.97 -3.67 -59.97
N SER A 432 6.54 -4.62 -59.24
CA SER A 432 6.64 -6.03 -59.62
C SER A 432 5.58 -6.85 -58.88
N THR A 433 4.55 -7.32 -59.58
CA THR A 433 3.52 -8.20 -59.03
C THR A 433 3.83 -9.67 -59.31
N LYS A 434 3.84 -10.50 -58.27
CA LYS A 434 3.51 -11.95 -58.25
C LYS A 434 3.45 -12.36 -56.77
N GLU A 435 2.28 -12.73 -56.23
CA GLU A 435 1.53 -13.98 -56.47
C GLU A 435 2.31 -15.26 -56.16
N SER A 436 2.03 -15.84 -54.99
CA SER A 436 2.00 -17.28 -54.77
C SER A 436 0.74 -17.61 -53.94
N ARG A 437 -0.10 -18.53 -54.45
CA ARG A 437 -1.37 -18.94 -53.82
C ARG A 437 -1.17 -20.20 -52.98
N SER A 438 -1.43 -20.12 -51.67
CA SER A 438 -1.85 -21.24 -50.81
C SER A 438 -2.11 -20.71 -49.39
N SER A 439 -3.15 -21.11 -48.65
CA SER A 439 -4.30 -21.96 -48.98
C SER A 439 -5.52 -21.44 -48.22
N ALA A 440 -6.73 -21.70 -48.73
CA ALA A 440 -7.96 -21.41 -48.02
C ALA A 440 -8.73 -22.71 -47.76
N GLN A 441 -8.88 -23.09 -46.49
CA GLN A 441 -10.10 -23.73 -45.97
C GLN A 441 -10.14 -23.66 -44.43
N PRO A 442 -11.34 -23.63 -43.81
CA PRO A 442 -11.49 -23.53 -42.36
C PRO A 442 -11.68 -24.90 -41.67
N SER A 443 -11.00 -25.07 -40.54
CA SER A 443 -11.23 -26.06 -39.47
C SER A 443 -10.36 -25.64 -38.28
N GLU A 444 -10.68 -25.89 -37.00
CA GLU A 444 -11.72 -26.78 -36.44
C GLU A 444 -12.60 -26.03 -35.42
N MET A 445 -13.90 -25.91 -35.68
CA MET A 445 -14.92 -25.56 -34.66
C MET A 445 -15.78 -26.81 -34.40
N GLY A 446 -15.12 -27.95 -34.14
CA GLY A 446 -15.69 -29.28 -34.42
C GLY A 446 -15.23 -30.43 -33.52
N SER A 447 -14.86 -30.16 -32.27
CA SER A 447 -14.39 -31.19 -31.32
C SER A 447 -14.99 -31.07 -29.90
N LEU A 448 -15.25 -29.84 -29.42
CA LEU A 448 -15.72 -29.59 -28.05
C LEU A 448 -17.07 -30.28 -27.71
N LEU A 449 -17.99 -30.44 -28.67
CA LEU A 449 -19.25 -31.14 -28.42
C LEU A 449 -19.06 -32.66 -28.26
N GLN A 450 -17.99 -33.23 -28.86
CA GLN A 450 -17.69 -34.67 -28.81
C GLN A 450 -16.79 -35.05 -27.62
N GLN A 451 -16.08 -34.09 -27.01
CA GLN A 451 -15.47 -34.28 -25.69
C GLN A 451 -16.50 -34.39 -24.57
N LEU A 452 -17.69 -33.78 -24.72
CA LEU A 452 -18.74 -33.80 -23.69
C LEU A 452 -19.56 -35.10 -23.65
N SER A 453 -19.56 -35.91 -24.71
CA SER A 453 -20.31 -37.18 -24.75
C SER A 453 -19.71 -38.32 -23.91
N ASN A 454 -18.52 -38.11 -23.33
CA ASN A 454 -17.86 -39.09 -22.44
C ASN A 454 -18.12 -38.83 -20.94
N ILE A 455 -18.95 -37.84 -20.59
CA ILE A 455 -19.31 -37.54 -19.20
C ILE A 455 -20.52 -38.39 -18.80
N THR A 456 -20.26 -39.49 -18.09
CA THR A 456 -21.33 -40.29 -17.45
C THR A 456 -22.14 -39.41 -16.49
N PRO A 457 -23.48 -39.39 -16.58
CA PRO A 457 -24.30 -38.61 -15.63
C PRO A 457 -24.11 -39.14 -14.20
N TYR A 458 -23.91 -38.22 -13.26
CA TYR A 458 -23.63 -38.50 -11.85
C TYR A 458 -24.65 -39.49 -11.25
N GLN A 459 -24.16 -40.61 -10.73
CA GLN A 459 -24.96 -41.56 -9.96
C GLN A 459 -24.74 -41.38 -8.46
N LEU A 460 -25.80 -41.63 -7.68
CA LEU A 460 -25.85 -41.36 -6.25
C LEU A 460 -24.94 -42.32 -5.47
N GLY A 461 -23.66 -41.97 -5.33
CA GLY A 461 -22.64 -42.76 -4.64
C GLY A 461 -21.19 -42.47 -5.05
N ASP A 462 -20.95 -41.81 -6.19
CA ASP A 462 -19.59 -41.65 -6.73
C ASP A 462 -18.67 -40.69 -5.97
N LEU A 463 -19.18 -39.98 -4.96
CA LEU A 463 -18.40 -39.14 -4.04
C LEU A 463 -17.78 -39.91 -2.85
N GLY A 464 -17.87 -41.24 -2.82
CA GLY A 464 -17.23 -42.09 -1.79
C GLY A 464 -17.87 -42.05 -0.39
N LEU A 465 -18.83 -41.15 -0.16
CA LEU A 465 -19.53 -40.97 1.12
C LEU A 465 -20.59 -42.06 1.41
N VAL A 466 -20.91 -42.92 0.43
CA VAL A 466 -21.83 -44.06 0.60
C VAL A 466 -21.26 -45.29 -0.14
N PRO A 467 -21.07 -46.45 0.53
CA PRO A 467 -20.59 -47.65 -0.14
C PRO A 467 -21.56 -48.15 -1.23
N ARG A 468 -21.02 -48.47 -2.42
CA ARG A 468 -21.80 -49.09 -3.50
C ARG A 468 -22.38 -50.43 -3.05
N ARG A 469 -23.70 -50.59 -3.08
CA ARG A 469 -24.35 -51.90 -2.87
C ARG A 469 -24.07 -52.82 -4.06
N THR A 470 -23.09 -53.72 -3.90
CA THR A 470 -22.99 -54.91 -4.75
C THR A 470 -24.25 -55.77 -4.57
N HIS A 471 -24.69 -56.42 -5.65
CA HIS A 471 -26.03 -57.01 -5.74
C HIS A 471 -26.12 -58.39 -5.06
N ILE A 472 -26.01 -58.42 -3.73
CA ILE A 472 -26.27 -59.62 -2.93
C ILE A 472 -27.79 -59.89 -2.95
N PRO A 473 -28.25 -61.06 -3.42
CA PRO A 473 -29.67 -61.41 -3.34
C PRO A 473 -30.09 -61.57 -1.86
N PRO A 474 -31.24 -61.02 -1.44
CA PRO A 474 -31.63 -61.05 -0.04
C PRO A 474 -31.95 -62.47 0.44
N ASN A 475 -31.46 -62.80 1.64
CA ASN A 475 -31.79 -64.03 2.35
C ASN A 475 -33.30 -64.06 2.67
N PRO A 476 -34.06 -65.11 2.32
CA PRO A 476 -35.52 -65.13 2.49
C PRO A 476 -36.01 -65.10 3.94
N GLU A 477 -35.15 -65.33 4.93
CA GLU A 477 -35.50 -65.32 6.35
C GLU A 477 -35.77 -63.88 6.88
N ASP A 478 -34.97 -62.89 6.46
CA ASP A 478 -34.97 -61.53 7.04
C ASP A 478 -36.25 -60.73 6.73
N LEU A 479 -37.01 -61.15 5.71
CA LEU A 479 -38.28 -60.50 5.33
C LEU A 479 -39.45 -60.85 6.27
N ARG A 480 -39.32 -61.87 7.14
CA ARG A 480 -40.42 -62.34 8.01
C ARG A 480 -40.78 -61.39 9.17
N LEU A 481 -39.95 -60.38 9.46
CA LEU A 481 -40.14 -59.50 10.62
C LEU A 481 -40.87 -58.18 10.32
N LEU A 482 -41.09 -57.82 9.06
CA LEU A 482 -41.68 -56.52 8.68
C LEU A 482 -43.17 -56.56 8.31
N SER A 483 -43.82 -57.73 8.32
CA SER A 483 -45.21 -57.91 7.86
C SER A 483 -46.24 -57.93 9.01
N ARG A 484 -46.34 -56.85 9.80
CA ARG A 484 -47.37 -56.69 10.87
C ARG A 484 -48.05 -55.31 10.95
N THR A 485 -48.15 -54.58 9.83
CA THR A 485 -48.72 -53.22 9.82
C THR A 485 -49.77 -52.95 8.73
N THR A 486 -50.60 -53.94 8.39
CA THR A 486 -51.83 -53.69 7.62
C THR A 486 -52.94 -54.70 7.93
N ARG A 487 -53.96 -54.27 8.69
CA ARG A 487 -55.31 -54.85 8.63
C ARG A 487 -56.33 -53.77 8.96
N VAL A 488 -57.21 -53.47 8.00
CA VAL A 488 -58.22 -52.40 8.10
C VAL A 488 -59.60 -53.04 8.34
N GLY A 489 -60.44 -52.38 9.14
CA GLY A 489 -61.82 -52.77 9.43
C GLY A 489 -62.14 -52.70 10.93
N ALA A 490 -63.31 -52.21 11.36
CA ALA A 490 -64.40 -51.61 10.59
C ALA A 490 -65.22 -50.62 11.47
N PHE A 491 -66.19 -49.96 10.85
CA PHE A 491 -67.00 -48.86 11.38
C PHE A 491 -67.63 -49.08 12.77
N HIS A 492 -67.68 -48.00 13.56
CA HIS A 492 -68.97 -47.48 14.01
C HIS A 492 -68.91 -45.96 14.26
N THR A 493 -69.93 -45.23 13.80
CA THR A 493 -70.16 -43.80 14.07
C THR A 493 -71.56 -43.63 14.67
N HIS A 494 -71.74 -42.74 15.65
CA HIS A 494 -72.97 -41.97 15.88
C HIS A 494 -72.78 -40.88 16.97
N SER A 495 -73.36 -39.69 16.72
CA SER A 495 -73.77 -38.60 17.66
C SER A 495 -72.74 -38.02 18.66
N SER A 496 -72.48 -36.71 18.76
CA SER A 496 -73.38 -35.54 18.97
C SER A 496 -74.06 -35.56 20.35
N THR A 497 -74.20 -34.45 21.11
CA THR A 497 -74.12 -33.01 20.76
C THR A 497 -73.79 -32.10 21.97
N GLU A 498 -73.12 -30.96 21.73
CA GLU A 498 -73.37 -29.61 22.31
C GLU A 498 -73.28 -29.21 23.82
N VAL A 499 -72.86 -27.93 24.00
CA VAL A 499 -73.38 -26.89 24.95
C VAL A 499 -72.93 -26.82 26.44
N ARG A 500 -71.99 -25.86 26.67
CA ARG A 500 -72.12 -24.67 27.58
C ARG A 500 -71.96 -24.81 29.12
N ALA A 501 -70.97 -24.09 29.67
CA ALA A 501 -70.85 -23.70 31.08
C ALA A 501 -71.73 -22.44 31.40
N PRO A 502 -72.10 -22.11 32.67
CA PRO A 502 -71.14 -21.69 33.72
C PRO A 502 -71.53 -21.97 35.20
N GLY A 503 -70.66 -21.59 36.16
CA GLY A 503 -71.07 -21.09 37.49
C GLY A 503 -70.42 -21.70 38.74
N ASP A 504 -69.63 -20.91 39.47
CA ASP A 504 -69.38 -21.09 40.91
C ASP A 504 -70.62 -20.65 41.74
N PRO A 505 -70.70 -20.96 43.06
CA PRO A 505 -70.28 -19.91 44.00
C PRO A 505 -69.75 -20.32 45.41
N MET A 506 -68.95 -19.40 45.96
CA MET A 506 -68.90 -18.94 47.37
C MET A 506 -68.15 -19.70 48.49
N THR A 507 -67.65 -18.85 49.40
CA THR A 507 -66.82 -19.11 50.58
C THR A 507 -67.41 -18.37 51.80
N ALA A 508 -66.90 -18.66 53.00
CA ALA A 508 -67.13 -17.95 54.28
C ALA A 508 -68.50 -18.25 54.97
N ARG A 509 -68.74 -17.97 56.25
CA ARG A 509 -68.02 -17.16 57.29
C ARG A 509 -68.42 -17.76 58.68
N TRP A 510 -67.65 -17.72 59.78
CA TRP A 510 -67.41 -16.57 60.69
C TRP A 510 -66.45 -16.93 61.86
N GLN A 511 -65.95 -15.89 62.53
CA GLN A 511 -65.23 -15.83 63.83
C GLN A 511 -66.01 -14.84 64.75
N PRO A 512 -65.66 -14.54 66.04
CA PRO A 512 -64.37 -14.67 66.78
C PRO A 512 -64.59 -15.41 68.15
N ALA A 513 -63.93 -15.19 69.33
CA ALA A 513 -62.97 -14.21 69.83
C ALA A 513 -62.24 -14.66 71.14
N LEU A 514 -61.10 -14.01 71.47
CA LEU A 514 -60.42 -13.90 72.79
C LEU A 514 -59.87 -15.20 73.45
N GLY A 515 -58.72 -15.22 74.13
CA GLY A 515 -57.64 -14.22 74.29
C GLY A 515 -56.70 -14.51 75.49
N VAL A 516 -55.58 -13.76 75.56
CA VAL A 516 -54.61 -13.60 76.69
C VAL A 516 -53.36 -14.53 76.74
N ASP A 517 -52.22 -13.85 76.95
CA ASP A 517 -50.77 -14.18 77.04
C ASP A 517 -50.33 -14.66 78.47
N PRO A 518 -49.03 -14.86 78.89
CA PRO A 518 -47.79 -14.22 78.38
C PRO A 518 -46.37 -14.88 78.52
N SER A 519 -45.38 -14.20 77.88
CA SER A 519 -43.95 -14.01 78.26
C SER A 519 -42.93 -15.19 78.21
N VAL A 520 -41.70 -15.11 77.61
CA VAL A 520 -40.55 -14.14 77.68
C VAL A 520 -39.61 -14.44 78.89
N ALA A 521 -38.26 -14.53 78.80
CA ALA A 521 -37.28 -13.85 77.92
C ALA A 521 -35.88 -14.56 77.69
N THR A 522 -35.25 -14.28 76.53
CA THR A 522 -33.82 -13.85 76.36
C THR A 522 -32.62 -14.83 76.52
N GLN A 523 -31.42 -14.34 76.14
CA GLN A 523 -30.14 -15.02 75.83
C GLN A 523 -29.04 -14.88 76.93
N HIS A 524 -27.88 -15.50 76.64
CA HIS A 524 -26.49 -15.15 77.07
C HIS A 524 -25.82 -15.79 78.32
N LEU A 525 -24.64 -16.37 78.05
CA LEU A 525 -23.38 -16.45 78.85
C LEU A 525 -23.28 -17.26 80.17
N GLY A 526 -22.50 -18.35 80.09
CA GLY A 526 -21.30 -18.53 80.93
C GLY A 526 -21.29 -19.59 82.04
N GLY A 527 -20.14 -20.22 82.27
CA GLY A 527 -19.82 -20.98 83.50
C GLY A 527 -19.43 -22.46 83.33
N CYS A 528 -18.22 -22.84 83.75
CA CYS A 528 -17.71 -24.22 83.74
C CYS A 528 -18.21 -25.06 84.95
N GLY A 529 -18.36 -26.39 84.83
CA GLY A 529 -18.84 -27.20 85.98
C GLY A 529 -18.91 -28.73 85.89
N TRP A 530 -17.86 -29.42 85.40
CA TRP A 530 -17.39 -30.80 85.69
C TRP A 530 -18.35 -31.92 86.25
N THR A 531 -18.09 -33.17 85.81
CA THR A 531 -18.58 -34.50 86.34
C THR A 531 -20.04 -34.90 86.05
N SER A 532 -20.42 -36.19 85.92
CA SER A 532 -19.71 -37.42 85.47
C SER A 532 -20.72 -38.58 85.19
N LEU A 533 -20.28 -39.57 84.40
CA LEU A 533 -20.75 -40.98 84.32
C LEU A 533 -22.15 -41.38 83.74
N SER A 534 -22.08 -42.40 82.86
CA SER A 534 -23.02 -43.52 82.67
C SER A 534 -24.28 -43.40 81.78
N LEU A 535 -24.21 -44.07 80.61
CA LEU A 535 -25.08 -45.17 80.13
C LEU A 535 -26.62 -45.01 80.32
N HIS A 536 -27.45 -45.08 79.26
CA HIS A 536 -27.59 -46.26 78.39
C HIS A 536 -28.31 -45.97 77.04
N PHE A 537 -28.04 -46.80 76.02
CA PHE A 537 -28.84 -46.98 74.78
C PHE A 537 -30.04 -47.94 75.08
N PRO A 538 -31.12 -48.06 74.25
CA PRO A 538 -31.05 -48.16 72.79
C PRO A 538 -32.14 -47.47 71.93
N ILE A 539 -31.80 -47.28 70.65
CA ILE A 539 -32.74 -47.26 69.52
C ILE A 539 -32.35 -48.43 68.59
N CYS A 540 -33.34 -49.07 67.96
CA CYS A 540 -33.16 -50.29 67.18
C CYS A 540 -32.50 -50.06 65.81
N LYS A 541 -31.59 -50.96 65.43
CA LYS A 541 -31.36 -51.29 64.01
C LYS A 541 -32.57 -52.09 63.48
N MET A 542 -33.19 -51.63 62.39
CA MET A 542 -33.72 -52.45 61.29
C MET A 542 -33.82 -51.53 60.06
N GLY A 543 -33.29 -51.88 58.89
CA GLY A 543 -32.47 -53.05 58.55
C GLY A 543 -31.58 -52.76 57.35
#